data_AF-V4GUS3-F1
#
_entry.id   AF-V4GUS3-F1
#
_cell.length_a   1.000
_cell.length_b   1.000
_cell.length_c   1.000
_cell.angle_alpha   90.00
_cell.angle_beta   90.00
_cell.angle_gamma   90.00
#
_symmetry.space_group_name_H-M   'P 1'
#
loop_
_entity.id
_entity.type
_entity.pdbx_description
1 polymer ?
#
loop_
_entity_poly.entity_id
_entity_poly.type
_entity_poly.pdbx_seq_one_letter_code
_entity_poly.pdbx_strand_id
1 'polypeptide(L)'
;MDVETALRQIDAANDKHVGGAGYERQREAYESTLREVERVGGGDAVEELTAWVCEFIRGEERRPDEDAVDDRAARRLDERGEEVPPDSHLAG
;
A
#
# COMPACT_ATOMS: atom_id res chain seq x y z
N MET A 1 3.92 9.74 -7.09
CA MET A 1 3.56 10.14 -5.71
C MET A 1 4.64 9.69 -4.73
N ASP A 2 4.94 10.47 -3.68
CA ASP A 2 5.82 10.02 -2.58
C ASP A 2 5.04 9.27 -1.48
N VAL A 3 5.76 8.46 -0.69
CA VAL A 3 5.16 7.64 0.38
C VAL A 3 4.44 8.49 1.44
N GLU A 4 4.97 9.67 1.78
CA GLU A 4 4.34 10.54 2.80
C GLU A 4 2.95 11.00 2.34
N THR A 5 2.83 11.40 1.07
CA THR A 5 1.58 11.79 0.45
C THR A 5 0.61 10.61 0.35
N ALA A 6 1.11 9.43 -0.01
CA ALA A 6 0.32 8.21 -0.07
C ALA A 6 -0.30 7.86 1.30
N LEU A 7 0.52 7.83 2.36
CA LEU A 7 0.05 7.55 3.71
C LEU A 7 -0.99 8.56 4.18
N ARG A 8 -0.81 9.85 3.90
CA ARG A 8 -1.83 10.86 4.23
C ARG A 8 -3.19 10.58 3.56
N GLN A 9 -3.20 10.07 2.33
CA GLN A 9 -4.44 9.71 1.65
C GLN A 9 -5.10 8.49 2.27
N ILE A 10 -4.30 7.45 2.59
CA ILE A 10 -4.81 6.25 3.25
C ILE A 10 -5.33 6.60 4.65
N ASP A 11 -4.60 7.43 5.40
CA ASP A 11 -5.00 7.93 6.73
C ASP A 11 -6.35 8.66 6.65
N ALA A 12 -6.53 9.54 5.66
CA ALA A 12 -7.79 10.25 5.44
C ALA A 12 -8.94 9.33 5.02
N ALA A 13 -8.69 8.33 4.16
CA ALA A 13 -9.69 7.33 3.78
C ALA A 13 -10.10 6.48 4.98
N ASN A 14 -9.12 6.02 5.77
CA ASN A 14 -9.34 5.23 6.97
C ASN A 14 -10.14 6.00 8.02
N ASP A 15 -9.74 7.23 8.36
CA ASP A 15 -10.44 8.05 9.36
C ASP A 15 -11.91 8.29 8.98
N LYS A 16 -12.16 8.53 7.69
CA LYS A 16 -13.51 8.78 7.17
C LYS A 16 -14.41 7.54 7.16
N HIS A 17 -13.87 6.36 6.85
CA HIS A 17 -14.69 5.17 6.53
C HIS A 17 -14.63 4.05 7.59
N VAL A 18 -13.57 3.97 8.40
CA VAL A 18 -13.35 2.88 9.36
C VAL A 18 -13.12 3.42 10.78
N GLY A 19 -12.42 4.55 10.89
CA GLY A 19 -11.96 5.14 12.15
C GLY A 19 -10.56 4.66 12.57
N GLY A 20 -9.96 5.37 13.53
CA GLY A 20 -8.53 5.21 13.88
C GLY A 20 -8.18 4.04 14.81
N ALA A 21 -9.14 3.37 15.45
CA ALA A 21 -8.84 2.35 16.46
C ALA A 21 -8.04 1.17 15.87
N GLY A 22 -6.89 0.85 16.49
CA GLY A 22 -6.03 -0.27 16.07
C GLY A 22 -5.33 -0.09 14.73
N TYR A 23 -5.23 1.14 14.22
CA TYR A 23 -4.65 1.42 12.89
C TYR A 23 -3.12 1.50 12.91
N GLU A 24 -2.49 1.85 14.04
CA GLU A 24 -1.06 2.20 14.07
C GLU A 24 -0.15 1.10 13.50
N ARG A 25 -0.33 -0.14 13.95
CA ARG A 25 0.46 -1.28 13.45
C ARG A 25 0.25 -1.53 11.95
N GLN A 26 -1.00 -1.42 11.49
CA GLN A 26 -1.33 -1.67 10.09
C GLN A 26 -0.81 -0.55 9.18
N ARG A 27 -0.79 0.69 9.70
CA ARG A 27 -0.19 1.84 9.03
C ARG A 27 1.32 1.67 8.83
N GLU A 28 2.04 1.16 9.84
CA GLU A 28 3.47 0.85 9.73
C GLU A 28 3.74 -0.20 8.65
N ALA A 29 2.90 -1.24 8.57
CA ALA A 29 2.98 -2.24 7.51
C ALA A 29 2.78 -1.60 6.12
N TYR A 30 1.73 -0.79 5.95
CA TYR A 30 1.49 -0.08 4.69
C TYR A 30 2.66 0.83 4.30
N GLU A 31 3.25 1.53 5.27
CA GLU A 31 4.42 2.36 5.03
C GLU A 31 5.61 1.53 4.52
N SER A 32 5.88 0.37 5.12
CA SER A 32 6.92 -0.56 4.67
C SER A 32 6.71 -0.96 3.21
N THR A 33 5.49 -1.42 2.86
CA THR A 33 5.15 -1.85 1.51
C THR A 33 5.27 -0.69 0.51
N LEU A 34 4.76 0.50 0.85
CA LEU A 34 4.83 1.68 -0.03
C LEU A 34 6.27 2.13 -0.29
N ARG A 35 7.15 2.09 0.71
CA ARG A 35 8.58 2.40 0.53
C ARG A 35 9.26 1.41 -0.40
N GLU A 36 8.92 0.14 -0.27
CA GLU A 36 9.48 -0.90 -1.14
C GLU A 36 8.99 -0.75 -2.58
N VAL A 37 7.71 -0.43 -2.76
CA VAL A 37 7.13 -0.11 -4.07
C VAL A 37 7.78 1.14 -4.67
N GLU A 38 8.01 2.19 -3.87
CA GLU A 38 8.72 3.41 -4.32
C GLU A 38 10.15 3.08 -4.78
N ARG A 39 10.85 2.23 -4.02
CA ARG A 39 12.22 1.80 -4.32
C ARG A 39 12.33 1.04 -5.65
N VAL A 40 11.34 0.21 -5.96
CA VAL A 40 11.35 -0.68 -7.13
C VAL A 40 10.65 -0.04 -8.34
N GLY A 41 9.37 0.34 -8.20
CA GLY A 41 8.52 0.81 -9.30
C GLY A 41 8.33 2.33 -9.34
N GLY A 42 8.96 3.08 -8.42
CA GLY A 42 8.87 4.53 -8.35
C GLY A 42 7.49 5.05 -7.91
N GLY A 43 7.35 6.38 -7.94
CA GLY A 43 6.18 7.05 -7.39
C GLY A 43 4.86 6.76 -8.11
N ASP A 44 4.87 6.31 -9.37
CA ASP A 44 3.64 5.95 -10.08
C ASP A 44 3.08 4.61 -9.57
N ALA A 45 3.95 3.66 -9.20
CA ALA A 45 3.52 2.40 -8.58
C ALA A 45 2.94 2.66 -7.19
N VAL A 46 3.53 3.59 -6.44
CA VAL A 46 3.01 4.06 -5.14
C VAL A 46 1.60 4.64 -5.30
N GLU A 47 1.39 5.50 -6.30
CA GLU A 47 0.08 6.10 -6.57
C GLU A 47 -0.99 5.05 -6.89
N GLU A 48 -0.67 4.05 -7.72
CA GLU A 48 -1.61 2.97 -8.05
C GLU A 48 -1.98 2.11 -6.85
N LEU A 49 -0.99 1.72 -6.03
CA LEU A 49 -1.25 0.94 -4.82
C LEU A 49 -2.09 1.73 -3.82
N THR A 50 -1.75 3.00 -3.62
CA THR A 50 -2.49 3.93 -2.76
C THR A 50 -3.94 4.05 -3.20
N ALA A 51 -4.19 4.24 -4.50
CA ALA A 51 -5.53 4.33 -5.05
C ALA A 51 -6.34 3.06 -4.77
N TRP A 52 -5.72 1.88 -4.92
CA TRP A 52 -6.38 0.61 -4.60
C TRP A 52 -6.71 0.47 -3.11
N VAL A 53 -5.77 0.81 -2.20
CA VAL A 53 -6.02 0.74 -0.75
C VAL A 53 -7.17 1.68 -0.35
N CYS A 54 -7.16 2.92 -0.86
CA CYS A 54 -8.20 3.90 -0.58
C CYS A 54 -9.59 3.45 -1.09
N GLU A 55 -9.66 2.91 -2.31
CA GLU A 55 -10.91 2.38 -2.87
C GLU A 55 -11.40 1.14 -2.12
N PHE A 56 -10.49 0.26 -1.68
CA PHE A 56 -10.83 -0.89 -0.83
C PHE A 56 -11.43 -0.43 0.50
N ILE A 57 -10.77 0.51 1.20
CA ILE A 57 -11.26 1.06 2.47
C ILE A 57 -12.66 1.68 2.30
N ARG A 58 -12.87 2.43 1.23
CA ARG A 58 -14.15 3.06 0.93
C ARG A 58 -15.24 2.05 0.58
N GLY A 59 -14.91 1.02 -0.20
CA GLY A 59 -15.89 0.06 -0.72
C GLY A 59 -16.27 -1.02 0.29
N GLU A 60 -15.30 -1.49 1.06
CA GLU A 60 -15.46 -2.60 2.01
C GLU A 60 -15.68 -2.13 3.45
N GLU A 61 -15.55 -0.81 3.71
CA GLU A 61 -15.60 -0.19 5.03
C GLU A 61 -14.70 -0.90 6.07
N ARG A 62 -13.59 -1.46 5.58
CA ARG A 62 -12.55 -2.13 6.37
C ARG A 62 -11.19 -1.94 5.70
N ARG A 63 -10.13 -2.13 6.46
CA ARG A 63 -8.75 -2.04 5.98
C ARG A 63 -8.37 -3.33 5.26
N PRO A 64 -7.62 -3.27 4.13
CA PRO A 64 -7.02 -4.47 3.57
C PRO A 64 -5.94 -5.01 4.53
N ASP A 65 -5.93 -6.32 4.75
CA ASP A 65 -4.90 -6.97 5.57
C ASP A 65 -3.51 -6.80 4.94
N GLU A 66 -2.45 -6.88 5.75
CA GLU A 66 -1.04 -6.70 5.33
C GLU A 66 -0.69 -7.58 4.12
N ASP A 67 -0.94 -8.88 4.22
CA ASP A 67 -0.71 -9.84 3.13
C ASP A 67 -1.41 -9.44 1.82
N ALA A 68 -2.62 -8.87 1.90
CA ALA A 68 -3.37 -8.46 0.72
C ALA A 68 -2.77 -7.20 0.05
N VAL A 69 -2.15 -6.31 0.84
CA VAL A 69 -1.43 -5.16 0.31
C VAL A 69 -0.12 -5.59 -0.34
N ASP A 70 0.61 -6.52 0.29
CA ASP A 70 1.86 -7.06 -0.25
C ASP A 70 1.64 -7.84 -1.54
N ASP A 71 0.67 -8.76 -1.58
CA ASP A 71 0.28 -9.50 -2.79
C ASP A 71 -0.09 -8.54 -3.93
N ARG A 72 -0.82 -7.47 -3.60
CA ARG A 72 -1.23 -6.46 -4.58
C ARG A 72 -0.03 -5.66 -5.09
N ALA A 73 0.90 -5.30 -4.21
CA ALA A 73 2.12 -4.58 -4.54
C ALA A 73 3.01 -5.41 -5.47
N ALA A 74 3.31 -6.65 -5.08
CA ALA A 74 4.13 -7.58 -5.86
C ALA A 74 3.56 -7.79 -7.27
N ARG A 75 2.25 -8.07 -7.35
CA ARG A 75 1.55 -8.22 -8.63
C ARG A 75 1.64 -6.96 -9.50
N ARG A 76 1.61 -5.76 -8.92
CA ARG A 76 1.71 -4.51 -9.69
C ARG A 76 3.10 -4.22 -10.21
N LEU A 77 4.13 -4.58 -9.45
CA LEU A 77 5.51 -4.51 -9.93
C LEU A 77 5.73 -5.51 -11.07
N ASP A 78 5.22 -6.74 -10.95
CA ASP A 78 5.27 -7.74 -12.03
C ASP A 78 4.53 -7.31 -13.30
N GLU A 79 3.30 -6.77 -13.17
CA GLU A 79 2.52 -6.26 -14.31
C GLU A 79 3.22 -5.10 -15.05
N ARG A 80 4.15 -4.40 -14.38
CA ARG A 80 5.00 -3.35 -14.95
C ARG A 80 6.33 -3.85 -15.51
N GLY A 81 6.65 -5.13 -15.31
CA GLY A 81 7.94 -5.71 -15.67
C GLY A 81 9.08 -5.29 -14.76
N GLU A 82 8.77 -4.80 -13.56
CA GLU A 82 9.76 -4.43 -12.55
C GLU A 82 10.19 -5.66 -11.75
N GLU A 83 11.49 -5.90 -11.66
CA GLU A 83 12.04 -7.05 -10.93
C GLU A 83 12.10 -6.74 -9.43
N VAL A 84 11.28 -7.44 -8.65
CA VAL A 84 11.32 -7.36 -7.18
C VAL A 84 12.59 -8.04 -6.66
N PRO A 85 13.45 -7.34 -5.90
CA PRO A 85 14.67 -7.93 -5.39
C PRO A 85 14.41 -9.14 -4.47
N PRO A 86 15.25 -10.19 -4.51
CA PRO A 86 15.01 -11.43 -3.76
C PRO A 86 15.12 -11.29 -2.23
N ASP A 87 15.67 -10.18 -1.75
CA ASP A 87 15.72 -9.79 -0.33
C ASP A 87 14.52 -8.94 0.10
N SER A 88 13.61 -8.63 -0.82
CA SER A 88 12.35 -7.96 -0.55
C SER A 88 11.35 -8.89 0.14
N HIS A 89 10.55 -8.35 1.05
CA HIS A 89 9.38 -9.05 1.58
C HIS A 89 8.29 -9.27 0.51
N LEU A 90 8.34 -8.54 -0.61
CA LEU A 90 7.43 -8.67 -1.74
C LEU A 90 7.85 -9.75 -2.75
N ALA A 91 8.98 -10.42 -2.54
CA ALA A 91 9.45 -11.50 -3.43
C ALA A 91 8.83 -12.88 -3.10
N GLY A 92 7.84 -12.91 -2.19
CA GLY A 92 7.17 -14.11 -1.67
C GLY A 92 6.11 -14.70 -2.59
#